data_AF-A0A9D9U0Q5-F1
#
_entry.id   AF-A0A9D9U0Q5-F1
#
_cell.length_a   1.000
_cell.length_b   1.000
_cell.length_c   1.000
_cell.angle_alpha   90.00
_cell.angle_beta   90.00
_cell.angle_gamma   90.00
#
_symmetry.space_group_name_H-M   'P 1'
#
loop_
_entity.id
_entity.type
_entity.pdbx_description
1 polymer ?
#
loop_
_entity_poly.entity_id
_entity_poly.type
_entity_poly.pdbx_seq_one_letter_code
_entity_poly.pdbx_strand_id
1 'polypeptide(L)' 'MKLMMYIGNDFIEAINLDINRISKPGYVGQFKRTLKIKYRNLIEERNNKPDFLVVPPDETQKKIRLN' A
#
# COMPACT_ATOMS: atom_id res chain seq x y z
N MET A 1 -6.74 7.60 1.07
CA MET A 1 -6.45 6.40 0.26
C MET A 1 -5.26 5.68 0.88
N LYS A 2 -5.09 4.39 0.63
CA LYS A 2 -3.90 3.64 1.10
C LYS A 2 -3.31 2.80 -0.04
N LEU A 3 -1.99 2.69 -0.07
CA LEU A 3 -1.26 1.71 -0.87
C LEU A 3 -0.97 0.50 0.02
N MET A 4 -1.52 -0.65 -0.32
CA MET A 4 -1.31 -1.90 0.37
C MET A 4 -0.36 -2.78 -0.45
N MET A 5 0.59 -3.42 0.22
CA MET A 5 1.49 -4.40 -0.38
C MET A 5 1.15 -5.79 0.13
N TYR A 6 1.15 -6.75 -0.78
CA TYR A 6 0.98 -8.17 -0.52
C TYR A 6 2.15 -8.95 -1.11
N ILE A 7 2.47 -10.12 -0.54
CA ILE A 7 3.37 -11.11 -1.15
C ILE A 7 2.64 -12.45 -1.15
N GLY A 8 2.18 -12.89 -2.32
CA GLY A 8 1.18 -13.95 -2.40
C GLY A 8 -0.13 -13.49 -1.75
N ASN A 9 -0.67 -14.28 -0.83
CA ASN A 9 -1.91 -13.95 -0.11
C ASN A 9 -1.68 -13.18 1.19
N ASP A 10 -0.41 -12.91 1.55
CA ASP A 10 -0.07 -12.32 2.84
C ASP A 10 -0.02 -10.80 2.72
N PHE A 11 -0.77 -10.13 3.60
CA PHE A 11 -0.69 -8.68 3.77
C PHE A 11 0.63 -8.30 4.46
N ILE A 12 1.37 -7.36 3.85
CA ILE A 12 2.68 -6.94 4.35
C ILE A 12 2.61 -5.57 5.04
N GLU A 13 2.16 -4.54 4.33
CA GLU A 13 2.11 -3.17 4.86
C GLU A 13 1.08 -2.31 4.11
N ALA A 14 0.51 -1.32 4.80
CA ALA A 14 -0.32 -0.28 4.22
C ALA A 14 0.29 1.10 4.49
N ILE A 15 0.46 1.90 3.43
CA ILE A 15 0.94 3.28 3.49
C ILE A 15 -0.21 4.22 3.15
N ASN A 16 -0.41 5.26 3.97
CA ASN A 16 -1.37 6.32 3.67
C ASN A 16 -0.90 7.14 2.45
N LEU A 17 -1.79 7.30 1.48
CA LEU A 17 -1.56 8.14 0.31
C LEU A 17 -2.30 9.48 0.45
N ASP A 18 -1.63 10.55 0.02
CA ASP A 18 -2.24 11.85 -0.19
C ASP A 18 -3.09 11.83 -1.47
N ILE A 19 -4.38 12.05 -1.30
CA ILE A 19 -5.37 12.06 -2.39
C ILE A 19 -5.08 13.13 -3.44
N ASN A 20 -4.49 14.26 -3.03
CA ASN A 20 -4.17 15.37 -3.92
C ASN A 20 -2.92 15.11 -4.78
N ARG A 21 -2.17 14.05 -4.46
CA ARG A 21 -0.91 13.70 -5.12
C ARG A 21 -0.98 12.38 -5.86
N ILE A 22 -2.04 11.59 -5.69
CA ILE A 22 -2.13 10.25 -6.28
C ILE A 22 -2.04 10.27 -7.81
N SER A 23 -2.61 11.29 -8.46
CA SER A 23 -2.57 11.48 -9.91
C SER A 23 -1.22 11.98 -10.42
N LYS A 24 -0.33 12.44 -9.52
CA LYS A 24 0.99 12.94 -9.91
C LYS A 24 1.87 11.76 -10.33
N PRO A 25 2.42 11.76 -11.56
CA PRO A 25 3.32 10.72 -12.02
C PRO A 25 4.47 10.52 -11.03
N GLY A 26 4.81 9.26 -10.77
CA GLY A 26 5.91 8.89 -9.88
C GLY A 26 5.60 8.89 -8.38
N TYR A 27 4.54 9.56 -7.92
CA TYR A 27 4.20 9.62 -6.49
C TYR A 27 3.97 8.21 -5.90
N VAL A 28 3.01 7.46 -6.45
CA VAL A 28 2.75 6.07 -6.01
C VAL A 28 3.95 5.16 -6.29
N GLY A 29 4.66 5.39 -7.40
CA GLY A 29 5.81 4.60 -7.80
C GLY A 29 6.97 4.69 -6.81
N GLN A 30 7.18 5.84 -6.18
CA GLN A 30 8.19 6.02 -5.14
C GLN A 30 7.92 5.09 -3.95
N PHE A 31 6.69 5.05 -3.45
CA PHE A 31 6.32 4.15 -2.34
C PHE A 31 6.46 2.68 -2.72
N LYS A 32 6.05 2.27 -3.94
CA LYS A 32 6.25 0.90 -4.41
C LYS A 32 7.73 0.51 -4.43
N ARG A 33 8.63 1.39 -4.87
CA ARG A 33 10.08 1.15 -4.84
C ARG A 33 10.62 1.05 -3.42
N THR A 34 10.25 1.99 -2.55
CA THR A 34 10.65 1.98 -1.14
C THR A 34 10.21 0.69 -0.44
N LEU A 35 8.97 0.25 -0.66
CA LEU A 35 8.44 -0.99 -0.10
C LEU A 35 9.19 -2.24 -0.60
N LYS A 36 9.49 -2.31 -1.90
CA LYS A 36 10.30 -3.40 -2.47
C LYS A 36 11.70 -3.47 -1.88
N ILE A 37 12.34 -2.32 -1.64
CA ILE A 37 13.66 -2.26 -1.00
C ILE A 37 13.55 -2.70 0.47
N LYS A 38 12.56 -2.17 1.20
CA LYS A 38 12.32 -2.49 2.62
C LYS A 38 12.10 -3.98 2.87
N TYR A 39 11.36 -4.65 1.99
CA TYR A 39 11.00 -6.07 2.12
C TYR A 39 11.75 -6.98 1.14
N ARG A 40 12.92 -6.56 0.65
CA ARG A 40 13.68 -7.31 -0.37
C ARG A 40 13.93 -8.76 0.04
N ASN A 41 14.43 -8.98 1.26
CA ASN A 41 14.74 -10.32 1.75
C ASN A 41 13.49 -11.22 1.75
N LEU A 42 12.36 -10.69 2.23
CA LEU A 42 11.09 -11.44 2.26
C LEU A 42 10.58 -11.80 0.86
N ILE A 43 10.74 -10.89 -0.11
CA ILE A 43 10.39 -11.12 -1.51
C ILE A 43 11.27 -12.24 -2.10
N GLU A 44 12.58 -12.19 -1.82
CA GLU A 44 13.55 -13.18 -2.30
C GLU A 44 13.30 -14.57 -1.67
N GLU A 45 13.08 -14.64 -0.36
CA GLU A 45 12.81 -15.89 0.38
C GLU A 45 11.55 -16.60 -0.11
N ARG A 46 10.47 -15.85 -0.36
CA ARG A 46 9.19 -16.42 -0.80
C ARG A 46 9.11 -16.70 -2.29
N ASN A 47 10.09 -16.24 -3.06
CA ASN A 47 10.13 -16.33 -4.52
C ASN A 47 8.82 -15.85 -5.20
N ASN A 48 8.12 -14.90 -4.56
CA ASN A 48 6.85 -14.38 -5.00
C ASN A 48 6.98 -12.90 -5.32
N LYS A 49 6.40 -12.48 -6.45
CA LYS A 49 6.35 -11.05 -6.79
C LYS A 49 5.39 -10.34 -5.83
N PRO A 50 5.73 -9.13 -5.37
CA PRO A 50 4.83 -8.35 -4.55
C PRO A 50 3.71 -7.73 -5.38
N ASP A 51 2.49 -7.83 -4.86
CA ASP A 51 1.29 -7.21 -5.40
C ASP A 51 0.97 -5.92 -4.66
N PHE A 52 0.38 -4.96 -5.37
CA PHE A 52 0.06 -3.66 -4.81
C PHE A 52 -1.38 -3.27 -5.14
N LEU A 53 -2.14 -2.96 -4.10
CA LEU A 53 -3.51 -2.51 -4.21
C LEU A 53 -3.62 -1.07 -3.69
N VAL A 54 -4.32 -0.21 -4.41
CA VAL A 54 -4.70 1.11 -3.89
C VAL A 54 -6.16 1.06 -3.47
N VAL A 55 -6.41 1.33 -2.19
CA VAL A 55 -7.75 1.32 -1.62
C VAL A 55 -8.24 2.74 -1.30
N PRO A 56 -9.54 3.01 -1.50
CA PRO A 56 -10.14 4.26 -1.05
C PRO A 56 -10.01 4.40 0.49
N PRO A 57 -10.09 5.63 1.02
CA PRO A 57 -10.20 5.79 2.47
C PRO A 57 -11.49 5.10 2.98
N ASP A 58 -11.38 4.32 4.04
CA ASP A 58 -12.53 3.64 4.66
C ASP A 58 -13.58 4.68 5.10
N GLU A 59 -14.75 4.69 4.46
CA GLU A 59 -15.88 5.52 4.90
C GLU A 59 -16.47 5.04 6.24
N THR A 60 -16.21 3.79 6.62
CA THR A 60 -16.70 3.14 7.84
C THR A 60 -16.20 3.77 9.13
N GLN A 61 -15.06 4.48 9.12
CA GLN A 61 -14.57 5.16 10.32
C GLN A 61 -15.29 6.49 10.61
N LYS A 62 -16.01 7.08 9.63
CA LYS A 62 -16.80 8.30 9.86
C LYS A 62 -18.07 8.04 10.67
N LYS A 63 -18.68 6.85 10.55
CA LYS A 63 -19.93 6.51 11.26
C LYS A 63 -19.72 6.22 12.75
N ILE A 64 -18.53 5.81 13.17
CA ILE A 64 -18.26 5.40 14.57
C ILE A 64 -17.94 6.59 15.49
N ARG A 65 -17.55 7.75 14.93
CA ARG A 65 -17.23 8.98 15.70
C ARG A 65 -18.39 9.97 15.85
N LEU A 66 -19.60 9.60 15.44
CA LEU A 66 -20.79 10.46 15.46
C LEU A 66 -21.93 9.95 16.36
N ASN A 67 -21.68 8.93 17.19
CA ASN A 67 -22.63 8.43 18.19
C ASN A 67 -22.07 8.55 19.60
#